data_AF-A0A7S4RET0-F1
#
_entry.id   AF-A0A7S4RET0-F1
#
_cell.length_a   1.000
_cell.length_b   1.000
_cell.length_c   1.000
_cell.angle_alpha   90.00
_cell.angle_beta   90.00
_cell.angle_gamma   90.00
#
_symmetry.space_group_name_H-M   'P 1'
#
loop_
_entity.id
_entity.type
_entity.pdbx_description
1 polymer ?
#
loop_
_entity_poly.entity_id
_entity_poly.type
_entity_poly.pdbx_seq_one_letter_code
_entity_poly.pdbx_strand_id
1 'polypeptide(L)'
;MFCPLTTLWIFALSTGQGFSAKFFRQDFLSKTLAPNSYNCFLFHQVVAQWYFAVTRPGSFWNWWQYRKNMYWFSPQPCPVNWYEYLTIVGLVVAWSRLMFNLEPILVRIIDLICKVTRVSRNGGEEEEEKDTMQVMKDIIEGMTGIEPDMDYTLEECGLASIGLPALVALLNKRFSTVSFSAADLITASTIGDMVQIIDAAKELANDQGL
;
A
#
# COMPACT_ATOMS: atom_id res chain seq x y z
N MET A 1 9.25 16.76 24.09
CA MET A 1 8.08 17.36 24.76
C MET A 1 7.40 18.36 23.81
N PHE A 2 6.83 17.88 22.69
CA PHE A 2 6.14 18.69 21.66
C PHE A 2 4.71 18.18 21.33
N CYS A 3 4.28 17.15 22.06
CA CYS A 3 3.06 16.40 21.79
C CYS A 3 1.78 17.27 21.77
N PRO A 4 1.49 18.15 22.75
CA PRO A 4 0.20 18.86 22.76
C PRO A 4 0.05 19.90 21.65
N LEU A 5 1.14 20.58 21.28
CA LEU A 5 1.15 21.55 20.18
C LEU A 5 0.97 20.87 18.82
N THR A 6 1.53 19.68 18.66
CA THR A 6 1.41 18.91 17.42
C THR A 6 -0.02 18.40 17.22
N THR A 7 -0.67 17.92 18.29
CA THR A 7 -2.07 17.50 18.25
C THR A 7 -3.01 18.65 17.90
N LEU A 8 -2.84 19.83 18.53
CA LEU A 8 -3.61 21.03 18.20
C LEU A 8 -3.37 21.49 16.75
N TRP A 9 -2.14 21.41 16.27
CA TRP A 9 -1.80 21.75 14.90
C TRP A 9 -2.41 20.78 13.89
N ILE A 10 -2.38 19.47 14.16
CA ILE A 10 -3.03 18.44 13.33
C ILE A 10 -4.55 18.64 13.32
N PHE A 11 -5.16 18.90 14.48
CA PHE A 11 -6.59 19.22 14.58
C PHE A 11 -6.96 20.47 13.77
N ALA A 12 -6.17 21.54 13.87
CA ALA A 12 -6.39 22.73 13.06
C ALA A 12 -6.24 22.43 11.55
N LEU A 13 -5.29 21.58 11.17
CA LEU A 13 -5.07 21.12 9.79
C LEU A 13 -6.28 20.33 9.25
N SER A 14 -6.88 19.46 10.05
CA SER A 14 -8.02 18.63 9.63
C SER A 14 -9.30 19.43 9.39
N THR A 15 -9.44 20.62 10.01
CA THR A 15 -10.54 21.55 9.67
C THR A 15 -10.41 22.15 8.27
N GLY A 16 -9.25 22.00 7.61
CA GLY A 16 -8.97 22.57 6.30
C GLY A 16 -8.81 24.10 6.28
N GLN A 17 -8.80 24.73 7.45
CA GLN A 17 -8.69 26.17 7.62
C GLN A 17 -7.31 26.59 8.15
N GLY A 18 -6.93 27.86 7.91
CA GLY A 18 -5.67 28.44 8.39
C GLY A 18 -4.52 28.43 7.37
N PHE A 19 -3.39 29.01 7.78
CA PHE A 19 -2.24 29.24 6.90
C PHE A 19 -1.60 27.93 6.43
N SER A 20 -1.32 27.00 7.34
CA SER A 20 -0.71 25.71 7.02
C SER A 20 -1.56 24.90 6.02
N ALA A 21 -2.88 24.83 6.22
CA ALA A 21 -3.78 24.14 5.31
C ALA A 21 -3.78 24.79 3.91
N LYS A 22 -3.82 26.14 3.83
CA LYS A 22 -3.73 26.86 2.55
C LYS A 22 -2.39 26.66 1.85
N PHE A 23 -1.29 26.60 2.60
CA PHE A 23 0.04 26.33 2.07
C PHE A 23 0.15 24.90 1.51
N PHE A 24 -0.28 23.89 2.27
CA PHE A 24 -0.24 22.49 1.81
C PHE A 24 -1.23 22.18 0.68
N ARG A 25 -2.27 23.02 0.49
CA ARG A 25 -3.21 22.90 -0.64
C ARG A 25 -2.61 23.32 -1.98
N GLN A 26 -1.42 23.94 -2.00
CA GLN A 26 -0.78 24.33 -3.25
C GLN A 26 -0.65 23.14 -4.21
N ASP A 27 -0.94 23.37 -5.50
CA ASP A 27 -1.00 22.34 -6.54
C ASP A 27 0.29 21.52 -6.65
N PHE A 28 1.44 22.13 -6.42
CA PHE A 28 2.71 21.41 -6.41
C PHE A 28 2.78 20.40 -5.25
N LEU A 29 2.42 20.81 -4.03
CA LEU A 29 2.45 19.94 -2.86
C LEU A 29 1.37 18.86 -2.94
N SER A 30 0.15 19.22 -3.33
CA SER A 30 -1.00 18.32 -3.35
C SER A 30 -1.02 17.38 -4.56
N LYS A 31 -0.69 17.86 -5.77
CA LYS A 31 -0.77 17.04 -7.00
C LYS A 31 0.55 16.39 -7.38
N THR A 32 1.69 17.00 -7.02
CA THR A 32 3.02 16.45 -7.40
C THR A 32 3.67 15.67 -6.26
N LEU A 33 3.71 16.22 -5.05
CA LEU A 33 4.42 15.59 -3.93
C LEU A 33 3.56 14.60 -3.15
N ALA A 34 2.27 14.90 -2.90
CA ALA A 34 1.41 14.04 -2.09
C ALA A 34 1.24 12.61 -2.64
N PRO A 35 1.09 12.37 -3.97
CA PRO A 35 1.00 11.00 -4.50
C PRO A 35 2.28 10.18 -4.29
N ASN A 36 3.43 10.85 -4.15
CA ASN A 36 4.72 10.20 -3.90
C ASN A 36 4.98 9.94 -2.40
N SER A 37 4.10 10.40 -1.49
CA SER A 37 4.33 10.28 -0.04
C SER A 37 4.42 8.83 0.44
N TYR A 38 3.61 7.93 -0.10
CA TYR A 38 3.66 6.51 0.22
C TYR A 38 4.96 5.86 -0.27
N ASN A 39 5.35 6.14 -1.50
CA ASN A 39 6.62 5.67 -2.04
C ASN A 39 7.83 6.25 -1.28
N CYS A 40 7.71 7.48 -0.78
CA CYS A 40 8.71 8.03 0.14
C CYS A 40 8.80 7.19 1.42
N PHE A 41 7.67 6.79 2.01
CA PHE A 41 7.67 5.89 3.15
C PHE A 41 8.27 4.51 2.82
N LEU A 42 8.05 3.95 1.63
CA LEU A 42 8.64 2.66 1.27
C LEU A 42 10.15 2.75 0.97
N PHE A 43 10.57 3.74 0.18
CA PHE A 43 11.92 3.79 -0.36
C PHE A 43 12.92 4.61 0.45
N HIS A 44 12.47 5.42 1.43
CA HIS A 44 13.38 6.30 2.17
C HIS A 44 14.55 5.54 2.82
N GLN A 45 14.32 4.34 3.37
CA GLN A 45 15.40 3.57 4.00
C GLN A 45 16.42 3.07 2.99
N VAL A 46 15.96 2.44 1.89
CA VAL A 46 16.85 1.86 0.88
C VAL A 46 17.66 2.95 0.17
N VAL A 47 17.01 4.04 -0.23
CA VAL A 47 17.70 5.16 -0.89
C VAL A 47 18.70 5.84 0.05
N ALA A 48 18.37 6.02 1.33
CA ALA A 48 19.31 6.56 2.30
C ALA A 48 20.53 5.66 2.50
N GLN A 49 20.34 4.33 2.51
CA GLN A 49 21.43 3.36 2.60
C GLN A 49 22.36 3.41 1.38
N TRP A 50 21.80 3.49 0.16
CA TRP A 50 22.58 3.67 -1.07
C TRP A 50 23.36 4.97 -1.06
N TYR A 51 22.69 6.07 -0.68
CA TYR A 51 23.32 7.37 -0.56
C TYR A 51 24.50 7.33 0.42
N PHE A 52 24.32 6.71 1.60
CA PHE A 52 25.38 6.53 2.59
C PHE A 52 26.55 5.70 2.03
N ALA A 53 26.25 4.58 1.36
CA ALA A 53 27.27 3.71 0.77
C ALA A 53 28.12 4.43 -0.29
N VAL A 54 27.50 5.30 -1.10
CA VAL A 54 28.20 6.08 -2.14
C VAL A 54 29.04 7.21 -1.55
N THR A 55 28.50 7.90 -0.53
CA THR A 55 29.13 9.10 0.04
C THR A 55 30.19 8.80 1.10
N ARG A 56 30.20 7.58 1.67
CA ARG A 56 31.17 7.14 2.69
C ARG A 56 31.92 5.88 2.21
N PRO A 57 32.83 6.04 1.23
CA PRO A 57 33.60 4.91 0.69
C PRO A 57 34.41 4.22 1.79
N GLY A 58 34.37 2.89 1.83
CA GLY A 58 35.02 2.06 2.86
C GLY A 58 34.11 1.61 4.01
N SER A 59 32.88 2.13 4.08
CA SER A 59 31.84 1.71 5.05
C SER A 59 30.61 1.14 4.36
N PHE A 60 30.82 0.41 3.24
CA PHE A 60 29.74 -0.22 2.49
C PHE A 60 28.93 -1.10 3.42
N TRP A 61 27.61 -0.89 3.42
CA TRP A 61 26.65 -1.62 4.25
C TRP A 61 26.75 -1.31 5.78
N ASN A 62 27.88 -0.90 6.37
CA ASN A 62 28.05 -0.70 7.84
C ASN A 62 27.19 0.38 8.55
N TRP A 63 26.17 0.94 7.91
CA TRP A 63 25.27 1.95 8.49
C TRP A 63 24.53 1.46 9.76
N TRP A 64 24.30 0.13 9.90
CA TRP A 64 23.68 -0.45 11.11
C TRP A 64 24.59 -0.44 12.34
N GLN A 65 25.91 -0.28 12.16
CA GLN A 65 26.86 -0.25 13.28
C GLN A 65 26.75 1.05 14.08
N TYR A 66 26.19 2.09 13.47
CA TYR A 66 25.99 3.37 14.13
C TYR A 66 24.76 3.33 15.02
N ARG A 67 24.94 3.71 16.28
CA ARG A 67 23.84 3.90 17.21
C ARG A 67 22.96 5.04 16.69
N LYS A 68 21.72 4.71 16.32
CA LYS A 68 20.76 5.68 15.80
C LYS A 68 20.37 6.65 16.91
N ASN A 69 20.52 7.94 16.65
CA ASN A 69 19.98 8.96 17.53
C ASN A 69 18.46 9.04 17.32
N MET A 70 17.72 9.26 18.41
CA MET A 70 16.28 9.49 18.31
C MET A 70 16.03 10.90 17.78
N TYR A 71 15.34 11.01 16.64
CA TYR A 71 14.80 12.27 16.17
C TYR A 71 13.29 12.28 16.43
N TRP A 72 12.87 13.10 17.39
CA TRP A 72 11.48 13.22 17.82
C TRP A 72 10.89 11.95 18.46
N PHE A 73 10.28 11.05 17.68
CA PHE A 73 9.69 9.76 18.15
C PHE A 73 10.25 8.54 17.41
N SER A 74 11.10 8.75 16.40
CA SER A 74 11.62 7.68 15.56
C SER A 74 13.14 7.77 15.46
N PRO A 75 13.86 6.64 15.50
CA PRO A 75 15.30 6.64 15.31
C PRO A 75 15.63 7.16 13.90
N GLN A 76 16.72 7.92 13.78
CA GLN A 76 17.21 8.35 12.47
C GLN A 76 17.48 7.11 11.59
N PRO A 77 16.94 7.05 10.36
CA PRO A 77 17.05 5.87 9.53
C PRO A 77 18.51 5.59 9.12
N CYS A 78 19.30 6.65 8.91
CA CYS A 78 20.70 6.59 8.50
C CYS A 78 21.50 7.71 9.18
N PRO A 79 22.77 7.50 9.57
CA PRO A 79 23.62 8.52 10.18
C PRO A 79 24.11 9.54 9.13
N VAL A 80 23.23 10.46 8.76
CA VAL A 80 23.50 11.54 7.79
C VAL A 80 23.35 12.90 8.49
N ASN A 81 24.08 13.91 8.01
CA ASN A 81 23.94 15.25 8.58
C ASN A 81 22.58 15.86 8.18
N TRP A 82 22.10 16.81 8.99
CA TRP A 82 20.79 17.43 8.79
C TRP A 82 20.63 18.10 7.41
N TYR A 83 21.70 18.65 6.85
CA TYR A 83 21.66 19.33 5.54
C TYR A 83 21.53 18.34 4.37
N GLU A 84 21.90 17.08 4.56
CA GLU A 84 21.77 16.01 3.56
C GLU A 84 20.31 15.53 3.43
N TYR A 85 19.46 15.89 4.40
CA TYR A 85 18.04 15.54 4.42
C TYR A 85 17.33 15.93 3.12
N LEU A 86 17.49 17.17 2.66
CA LEU A 86 16.83 17.67 1.46
C LEU A 86 17.30 16.91 0.21
N THR A 87 18.59 16.57 0.15
CA THR A 87 19.15 15.75 -0.93
C THR A 87 18.54 14.36 -0.94
N ILE A 88 18.46 13.69 0.21
CA ILE A 88 17.86 12.35 0.32
C ILE A 88 16.38 12.39 -0.04
N VAL A 89 15.62 13.36 0.45
CA VAL A 89 14.21 13.53 0.06
C VAL A 89 14.07 13.71 -1.45
N GLY A 90 14.93 14.53 -2.08
CA GLY A 90 14.96 14.69 -3.52
C GLY A 90 15.26 13.39 -4.27
N LEU A 91 16.25 12.61 -3.80
CA LEU A 91 16.60 11.30 -4.37
C LEU A 91 15.47 10.29 -4.22
N VAL A 92 14.77 10.27 -3.08
CA VAL A 92 13.63 9.39 -2.83
C VAL A 92 12.46 9.74 -3.75
N VAL A 93 12.18 11.04 -3.96
CA VAL A 93 11.14 11.48 -4.90
C VAL A 93 11.53 11.11 -6.33
N ALA A 94 12.80 11.30 -6.73
CA ALA A 94 13.27 10.91 -8.06
C ALA A 94 13.16 9.39 -8.27
N TRP A 95 13.57 8.59 -7.28
CA TRP A 95 13.45 7.14 -7.28
C TRP A 95 11.98 6.68 -7.33
N SER A 96 11.11 7.30 -6.54
CA SER A 96 9.67 7.05 -6.56
C SER A 96 9.08 7.26 -7.96
N ARG A 97 9.42 8.37 -8.62
CA ARG A 97 8.94 8.64 -9.99
C ARG A 97 9.50 7.64 -11.00
N LEU A 98 10.76 7.22 -10.85
CA LEU A 98 11.33 6.16 -11.67
C LEU A 98 10.54 4.86 -11.49
N MET A 99 10.31 4.44 -10.25
CA MET A 99 9.55 3.23 -9.92
C MET A 99 8.12 3.29 -10.45
N PHE A 100 7.45 4.44 -10.37
CA PHE A 100 6.10 4.62 -10.93
C PHE A 100 6.05 4.38 -12.45
N ASN A 101 7.11 4.78 -13.18
CA ASN A 101 7.20 4.51 -14.62
C ASN A 101 7.61 3.06 -14.92
N LEU A 102 8.36 2.41 -14.03
CA LEU A 102 8.80 1.02 -14.19
C LEU A 102 7.77 -0.01 -13.73
N GLU A 103 6.88 0.35 -12.82
CA GLU A 103 5.81 -0.51 -12.27
C GLU A 103 5.04 -1.26 -13.36
N PRO A 104 4.48 -0.64 -14.41
CA PRO A 104 3.75 -1.37 -15.44
C PRO A 104 4.63 -2.37 -16.22
N ILE A 105 5.92 -2.09 -16.35
CA ILE A 105 6.87 -2.99 -17.01
C ILE A 105 7.17 -4.18 -16.10
N LEU A 106 7.43 -3.93 -14.82
CA LEU A 106 7.67 -4.97 -13.81
C LEU A 106 6.47 -5.90 -13.67
N VAL A 107 5.25 -5.35 -13.62
CA VAL A 107 4.01 -6.14 -13.59
C VAL A 107 3.91 -7.04 -14.83
N ARG A 108 4.20 -6.52 -16.03
CA ARG A 108 4.21 -7.35 -17.26
C ARG A 108 5.25 -8.46 -17.22
N ILE A 109 6.44 -8.18 -16.70
CA ILE A 109 7.50 -9.18 -16.56
C ILE A 109 7.09 -10.26 -15.55
N ILE A 110 6.55 -9.86 -14.40
CA ILE A 110 6.03 -10.78 -13.38
C ILE A 110 4.88 -11.61 -13.96
N ASP A 111 3.93 -10.99 -14.66
CA ASP A 111 2.82 -11.68 -15.32
C ASP A 111 3.32 -12.70 -16.35
N LEU A 112 4.37 -12.37 -17.11
CA LEU A 112 4.99 -13.31 -18.06
C LEU A 112 5.66 -14.48 -17.33
N ILE A 113 6.41 -14.22 -16.25
CA ILE A 113 7.04 -15.27 -15.44
C ILE A 113 5.98 -16.16 -14.81
N CYS A 114 4.92 -15.56 -14.23
CA CYS A 114 3.78 -16.24 -13.64
C CYS A 114 2.98 -17.05 -14.67
N LYS A 115 2.82 -16.55 -15.91
CA LYS A 115 2.19 -17.29 -17.01
C LYS A 115 3.06 -18.48 -17.43
N VAL A 116 4.37 -18.31 -17.54
CA VAL A 116 5.28 -19.42 -17.87
C VAL A 116 5.25 -20.50 -16.77
N THR A 117 5.20 -20.10 -15.49
CA THR A 117 5.08 -21.04 -14.37
C THR A 117 3.68 -21.65 -14.21
N ARG A 118 2.60 -20.92 -14.52
CA ARG A 118 1.22 -21.46 -14.50
C ARG A 118 0.89 -22.32 -15.71
N VAL A 119 1.38 -22.01 -16.91
CA VAL A 119 1.24 -22.90 -18.09
C VAL A 119 1.96 -24.23 -17.86
N SER A 120 3.00 -24.25 -17.02
CA SER A 120 3.63 -25.50 -16.58
C SER A 120 2.84 -26.26 -15.50
N ARG A 121 1.81 -25.67 -14.88
CA ARG A 121 1.09 -26.25 -13.73
C ARG A 121 -0.40 -26.51 -13.98
N ASN A 122 -1.08 -25.70 -14.79
CA ASN A 122 -2.48 -25.90 -15.17
C ASN A 122 -2.59 -25.93 -16.71
N GLY A 123 -2.77 -27.13 -17.25
CA GLY A 123 -3.47 -27.29 -18.53
C GLY A 123 -4.87 -26.67 -18.40
N GLY A 124 -5.32 -26.02 -19.47
CA GLY A 124 -6.48 -25.13 -19.47
C GLY A 124 -7.70 -25.68 -18.75
N GLU A 125 -8.20 -24.88 -17.81
CA GLU A 125 -9.54 -25.02 -17.27
C GLU A 125 -10.30 -23.75 -17.63
N GLU A 126 -11.44 -23.95 -18.29
CA GLU A 126 -12.40 -22.95 -18.69
C GLU A 126 -12.93 -22.20 -17.44
N GLU A 127 -13.24 -20.91 -17.59
CA GLU A 127 -13.79 -20.07 -16.52
C GLU A 127 -15.19 -20.59 -16.12
N GLU A 128 -15.24 -21.56 -15.22
CA GLU A 128 -16.43 -21.81 -14.40
C GLU A 128 -16.64 -20.63 -13.44
N GLU A 129 -17.90 -20.28 -13.22
CA GLU A 129 -18.36 -19.26 -12.28
C GLU A 129 -17.89 -19.63 -10.87
N LYS A 130 -16.69 -19.18 -10.49
CA LYS A 130 -16.12 -19.47 -9.18
C LYS A 130 -17.03 -18.88 -8.10
N ASP A 131 -17.38 -19.73 -7.14
CA ASP A 131 -18.07 -19.34 -5.90
C ASP A 131 -17.38 -18.13 -5.26
N THR A 132 -18.16 -17.17 -4.75
CA THR A 132 -17.66 -15.92 -4.16
C THR A 132 -16.65 -16.20 -3.05
N MET A 133 -16.88 -17.28 -2.29
CA MET A 133 -15.95 -17.78 -1.28
C MET A 133 -14.58 -18.11 -1.90
N GLN A 134 -14.56 -18.87 -3.00
CA GLN A 134 -13.32 -19.27 -3.66
C GLN A 134 -12.59 -18.05 -4.23
N VAL A 135 -13.32 -17.08 -4.81
CA VAL A 135 -12.73 -15.83 -5.31
C VAL A 135 -12.08 -15.04 -4.18
N MET A 136 -12.74 -14.93 -3.02
CA MET A 136 -12.20 -14.25 -1.85
C MET A 136 -10.92 -14.92 -1.34
N LYS A 137 -10.93 -16.26 -1.21
CA LYS A 137 -9.75 -17.03 -0.80
C LYS A 137 -8.58 -16.86 -1.77
N ASP A 138 -8.83 -17.00 -3.07
CA ASP A 138 -7.81 -16.83 -4.13
C ASP A 138 -7.17 -15.43 -4.09
N ILE A 139 -7.93 -14.38 -3.81
CA ILE A 139 -7.41 -13.01 -3.73
C ILE A 139 -6.53 -12.84 -2.48
N ILE A 140 -7.01 -13.28 -1.31
CA ILE A 140 -6.28 -13.12 -0.05
C ILE A 140 -5.00 -13.96 -0.05
N GLU A 141 -5.05 -15.20 -0.53
CA GLU A 141 -3.86 -16.05 -0.70
C GLU A 141 -2.89 -15.42 -1.71
N GLY A 142 -3.39 -14.85 -2.81
CA GLY A 142 -2.57 -14.14 -3.78
C GLY A 142 -1.87 -12.89 -3.22
N MET A 143 -2.48 -12.23 -2.23
CA MET A 143 -1.91 -11.03 -1.58
C MET A 143 -0.94 -11.36 -0.45
N THR A 144 -1.22 -12.43 0.31
CA THR A 144 -0.56 -12.70 1.60
C THR A 144 0.30 -13.96 1.59
N GLY A 145 0.03 -14.88 0.66
CA GLY A 145 0.59 -16.23 0.65
C GLY A 145 0.01 -17.15 1.74
N ILE A 146 -1.03 -16.72 2.44
CA ILE A 146 -1.70 -17.48 3.51
C ILE A 146 -3.03 -17.99 2.97
N GLU A 147 -3.31 -19.28 3.15
CA GLU A 147 -4.62 -19.86 2.88
C GLU A 147 -5.61 -19.40 3.97
N PRO A 148 -6.60 -18.58 3.64
CA PRO A 148 -7.47 -17.97 4.65
C PRO A 148 -8.63 -18.90 5.03
N ASP A 149 -8.90 -18.98 6.33
CA ASP A 149 -10.14 -19.56 6.85
C ASP A 149 -11.25 -18.50 6.89
N MET A 150 -12.51 -18.92 6.80
CA MET A 150 -13.66 -18.00 6.79
C MET A 150 -13.83 -17.30 8.13
N ASP A 151 -13.39 -17.93 9.22
CA ASP A 151 -13.45 -17.37 10.57
C ASP A 151 -12.31 -16.38 10.85
N TYR A 152 -11.32 -16.27 9.94
CA TYR A 152 -10.21 -15.35 10.13
C TYR A 152 -10.64 -13.91 9.89
N THR A 153 -10.05 -13.03 10.68
CA THR A 153 -10.08 -11.59 10.45
C THR A 153 -9.07 -11.20 9.37
N LEU A 154 -9.28 -10.06 8.71
CA LEU A 154 -8.27 -9.52 7.79
C LEU A 154 -6.93 -9.26 8.51
N GLU A 155 -6.95 -8.96 9.80
CA GLU A 155 -5.72 -8.72 10.56
C GLU A 155 -4.90 -10.00 10.72
N GLU A 156 -5.55 -11.13 10.97
CA GLU A 156 -4.92 -12.45 11.08
C GLU A 156 -4.34 -12.92 9.75
N CYS A 157 -4.94 -12.51 8.62
CA CYS A 157 -4.36 -12.70 7.30
C CYS A 157 -3.27 -11.67 6.94
N GLY A 158 -2.90 -10.76 7.83
CA GLY A 158 -1.86 -9.75 7.57
C GLY A 158 -2.32 -8.57 6.70
N LEU A 159 -3.63 -8.34 6.59
CA LEU A 159 -4.27 -7.34 5.73
C LEU A 159 -4.83 -6.11 6.49
N ALA A 160 -4.55 -5.98 7.79
CA ALA A 160 -5.13 -4.99 8.72
C ALA A 160 -5.11 -3.52 8.24
N SER A 161 -3.99 -3.02 7.70
CA SER A 161 -3.80 -1.56 7.50
C SER A 161 -3.73 -1.10 6.04
N ILE A 162 -3.48 -2.01 5.11
CA ILE A 162 -3.34 -1.74 3.66
C ILE A 162 -4.19 -2.70 2.83
N GLY A 163 -4.63 -3.81 3.42
CA GLY A 163 -5.26 -4.89 2.69
C GLY A 163 -6.66 -4.56 2.22
N LEU A 164 -7.46 -3.83 3.00
CA LEU A 164 -8.87 -3.56 2.64
C LEU A 164 -9.03 -2.74 1.34
N PRO A 165 -8.34 -1.60 1.13
CA PRO A 165 -8.43 -0.89 -0.15
C PRO A 165 -7.90 -1.70 -1.34
N ALA A 166 -6.83 -2.48 -1.15
CA ALA A 166 -6.27 -3.34 -2.19
C ALA A 166 -7.21 -4.51 -2.53
N LEU A 167 -7.82 -5.11 -1.51
CA LEU A 167 -8.82 -6.17 -1.63
C LEU A 167 -10.04 -5.67 -2.41
N VAL A 168 -10.58 -4.50 -2.06
CA VAL A 168 -11.70 -3.87 -2.79
C VAL A 168 -11.35 -3.62 -4.25
N ALA A 169 -10.14 -3.12 -4.54
CA ALA A 169 -9.71 -2.89 -5.91
C ALA A 169 -9.61 -4.19 -6.73
N LEU A 170 -9.17 -5.29 -6.11
CA LEU A 170 -9.12 -6.61 -6.75
C LEU A 170 -10.51 -7.23 -6.90
N LEU A 171 -11.40 -7.08 -5.92
CA LEU A 171 -12.79 -7.53 -6.00
C LEU A 171 -13.53 -6.82 -7.14
N ASN A 172 -13.42 -5.48 -7.23
CA ASN A 172 -14.02 -4.69 -8.32
C ASN A 172 -13.44 -5.01 -9.71
N LYS A 173 -12.24 -5.60 -9.77
CA LYS A 173 -11.65 -6.10 -11.01
C LYS A 173 -12.19 -7.48 -11.39
N ARG A 174 -12.59 -8.30 -10.40
CA ARG A 174 -13.12 -9.66 -10.60
C ARG A 174 -14.64 -9.67 -10.81
N PHE A 175 -15.36 -8.78 -10.16
CA PHE A 175 -16.80 -8.61 -10.29
C PHE A 175 -17.08 -7.34 -11.09
N SER A 176 -17.52 -7.50 -12.34
CA SER A 176 -17.86 -6.35 -13.21
C SER A 176 -19.27 -5.79 -12.96
N THR A 177 -20.15 -6.61 -12.39
CA THR A 177 -21.57 -6.29 -12.21
C THR A 177 -21.83 -5.46 -10.95
N VAL A 178 -20.95 -5.56 -9.94
CA VAL A 178 -21.13 -4.89 -8.64
C VAL A 178 -19.85 -4.14 -8.27
N SER A 179 -20.00 -2.89 -7.82
CA SER A 179 -18.91 -2.08 -7.29
C SER A 179 -18.99 -2.04 -5.77
N PHE A 180 -17.94 -2.48 -5.10
CA PHE A 180 -17.77 -2.47 -3.65
C PHE A 180 -16.93 -1.27 -3.21
N SER A 181 -17.22 -0.74 -2.03
CA SER A 181 -16.38 0.25 -1.34
C SER A 181 -15.76 -0.35 -0.08
N ALA A 182 -14.69 0.28 0.41
CA ALA A 182 -14.10 -0.13 1.70
C ALA A 182 -15.07 0.05 2.86
N ALA A 183 -16.04 0.97 2.76
CA ALA A 183 -17.06 1.17 3.79
C ALA A 183 -18.05 0.00 3.86
N ASP A 184 -18.28 -0.71 2.76
CA ASP A 184 -19.20 -1.85 2.73
C ASP A 184 -18.58 -3.06 3.43
N LEU A 185 -17.26 -3.23 3.33
CA LEU A 185 -16.53 -4.37 3.89
C LEU A 185 -15.95 -4.12 5.29
N ILE A 186 -15.89 -2.88 5.77
CA ILE A 186 -15.34 -2.57 7.11
C ILE A 186 -16.28 -3.02 8.25
N THR A 187 -17.56 -3.26 7.94
CA THR A 187 -18.57 -3.74 8.90
C THR A 187 -18.45 -5.23 9.14
N ALA A 188 -17.80 -5.96 8.24
CA ALA A 188 -17.51 -7.39 8.38
C ALA A 188 -16.33 -7.61 9.33
N SER A 189 -16.52 -8.53 10.29
CA SER A 189 -15.46 -8.89 11.25
C SER A 189 -14.58 -10.01 10.72
N THR A 190 -15.17 -10.94 9.97
CA THR A 190 -14.51 -12.11 9.41
C THR A 190 -14.56 -12.12 7.88
N ILE A 191 -13.73 -12.95 7.26
CA ILE A 191 -13.77 -13.19 5.80
C ILE A 191 -15.13 -13.79 5.39
N GLY A 192 -15.73 -14.63 6.25
CA GLY A 192 -17.10 -15.14 6.11
C GLY A 192 -18.14 -14.04 5.96
N ASP A 193 -18.09 -13.04 6.85
CA ASP A 193 -19.01 -11.91 6.80
C ASP A 193 -18.83 -11.10 5.51
N MET A 194 -17.60 -10.94 5.03
CA MET A 194 -17.31 -10.23 3.77
C MET A 194 -17.92 -10.94 2.56
N VAL A 195 -17.83 -12.27 2.53
CA VAL A 195 -18.45 -13.07 1.46
C VAL A 195 -19.97 -12.91 1.47
N GLN A 196 -20.60 -12.93 2.64
CA GLN A 196 -22.05 -12.72 2.76
C GLN A 196 -22.49 -11.34 2.26
N ILE A 197 -21.72 -10.29 2.55
CA ILE A 197 -21.99 -8.94 2.05
C ILE A 197 -21.91 -8.88 0.52
N ILE A 198 -20.92 -9.57 -0.06
CA ILE A 198 -20.74 -9.61 -1.51
C ILE A 198 -21.86 -10.41 -2.18
N ASP A 199 -22.23 -11.56 -1.64
CA ASP A 199 -23.33 -12.37 -2.18
C ASP A 199 -24.67 -11.62 -2.10
N ALA A 200 -24.96 -10.96 -0.97
CA ALA A 200 -26.16 -10.13 -0.85
C ALA A 200 -26.17 -8.98 -1.88
N ALA A 201 -25.02 -8.36 -2.15
CA ALA A 201 -24.91 -7.31 -3.15
C ALA A 201 -25.08 -7.84 -4.59
N LYS A 202 -24.59 -9.06 -4.88
CA LYS A 202 -24.80 -9.75 -6.16
C LYS A 202 -26.27 -10.13 -6.36
N GLU A 203 -26.94 -10.65 -5.33
CA GLU A 203 -28.36 -10.97 -5.37
C GLU A 203 -29.21 -9.71 -5.65
N LEU A 204 -28.92 -8.59 -4.97
CA LEU A 204 -29.60 -7.32 -5.22
C LEU A 204 -29.38 -6.77 -6.63
N ALA A 205 -28.19 -6.96 -7.21
CA ALA A 205 -27.91 -6.56 -8.59
C ALA A 205 -28.69 -7.42 -9.61
N ASN A 206 -28.73 -8.73 -9.38
CA ASN A 206 -29.50 -9.66 -10.20
C ASN A 206 -31.01 -9.36 -10.14
N ASP A 207 -31.55 -9.06 -8.96
CA ASP A 207 -32.96 -8.68 -8.77
C ASP A 207 -33.32 -7.35 -9.47
N GLN A 208 -32.32 -6.48 -9.68
CA GLN A 208 -32.45 -5.22 -10.40
C GLN A 208 -32.24 -5.35 -11.91
N GLY A 209 -31.92 -6.55 -12.40
CA GLY A 209 -31.71 -6.83 -13.83
C GLY A 209 -30.43 -6.23 -14.41
N LEU A 210 -29.39 -6.08 -13.57
CA LEU A 210 -28.06 -5.59 -13.95
C LEU A 210 -27.05 -6.75 -14.09
#